data_AF-A0A6P0YTU4-F1
#
_entry.id   AF-A0A6P0YTU4-F1
#
_cell.length_a   1.000
_cell.length_b   1.000
_cell.length_c   1.000
_cell.angle_alpha   90.00
_cell.angle_beta   90.00
_cell.angle_gamma   90.00
#
_symmetry.space_group_name_H-M   'P 1'
#
loop_
_entity.id
_entity.type
_entity.pdbx_description
1 polymer ?
#
loop_
_entity_poly.entity_id
_entity_poly.type
_entity_poly.pdbx_seq_one_letter_code
_entity_poly.pdbx_strand_id
1 'polypeptide(L)'
;MKILDILIIVAEVSLIILAFSVFHWLIGKLFKQLVRFAWLRKGDRSTRALRRKIRGMLVLHCLMLCVLVVAVNLWLIYQGNNLQEYTLEVITPISPDFWRSFAIGAFQSAGIVIVALISMAIVYPILDIACNRAKKFEYITSNDDSIEEFFSFLKNNLTNIVWLSVAIGCTQLLQVPAIVSQFLYIGLKIYAILAAGLLIFKAVAAIIDSLDALSNKYSNPDNFLRFYDHLRHLVPFLKRSLEYAIYVYMATLVVQQLELVADLAAYGPRIARVIGIIFISRIFVEVANLVIEEALLKNKKL
;
A
#
# COMPACT_ATOMS: atom_id res chain seq x y z
N MET A 1 -40.46 25.87 26.06
CA MET A 1 -39.94 25.46 24.74
C MET A 1 -40.88 26.00 23.68
N LYS A 2 -40.44 26.91 22.81
CA LYS A 2 -41.32 27.49 21.79
C LYS A 2 -41.46 26.48 20.64
N ILE A 3 -42.60 26.48 19.94
CA ILE A 3 -42.84 25.62 18.76
C ILE A 3 -41.75 25.86 17.68
N LEU A 4 -41.24 27.10 17.61
CA LEU A 4 -40.15 27.50 16.72
C LEU A 4 -38.83 26.77 17.01
N ASP A 5 -38.49 26.57 18.28
CA ASP A 5 -37.26 25.87 18.72
C ASP A 5 -37.28 24.40 18.28
N ILE A 6 -38.45 23.76 18.37
CA ILE A 6 -38.68 22.38 17.95
C ILE A 6 -38.51 22.26 16.43
N LEU A 7 -39.06 23.21 15.67
CA LEU A 7 -38.93 23.24 14.20
C LEU A 7 -37.48 23.41 13.75
N ILE A 8 -36.69 24.22 14.45
CA ILE A 8 -35.27 24.44 14.14
C ILE A 8 -34.45 23.17 14.39
N ILE A 9 -34.63 22.52 15.56
CA ILE A 9 -33.95 21.25 15.87
C ILE A 9 -34.32 20.16 14.87
N VAL A 10 -35.61 20.05 14.51
CA VAL A 10 -36.07 19.11 13.50
C VAL A 10 -35.43 19.41 12.14
N ALA A 11 -35.33 20.68 11.73
CA ALA A 11 -34.71 21.07 10.47
C ALA A 11 -33.20 20.74 10.42
N GLU A 12 -32.44 21.04 11.48
CA GLU A 12 -31.01 20.75 11.58
C GLU A 12 -30.73 19.24 11.53
N VAL A 13 -31.48 18.45 12.32
CA VAL A 13 -31.38 16.99 12.32
C VAL A 13 -31.77 16.42 10.95
N SER A 14 -32.82 16.95 10.32
CA SER A 14 -33.23 16.55 8.98
C SER A 14 -32.15 16.81 7.94
N LEU A 15 -31.48 17.97 8.01
CA LEU A 15 -30.43 18.37 7.08
C LEU A 15 -29.18 17.48 7.22
N ILE A 16 -28.79 17.14 8.46
CA ILE A 16 -27.70 16.19 8.73
C ILE A 16 -28.02 14.81 8.15
N ILE A 17 -29.23 14.31 8.38
CA ILE A 17 -29.69 13.02 7.84
C ILE A 17 -29.66 13.05 6.30
N LEU A 18 -30.10 14.13 5.68
CA LEU A 18 -30.13 14.29 4.23
C LEU A 18 -28.71 14.33 3.65
N ALA A 19 -27.80 15.10 4.25
CA ALA A 19 -26.39 15.17 3.84
C ALA A 19 -25.70 13.80 3.94
N PHE A 20 -25.89 13.09 5.06
CA PHE A 20 -25.32 11.75 5.26
C PHE A 20 -25.93 10.72 4.30
N SER A 21 -27.22 10.84 3.96
CA SER A 21 -27.90 9.97 2.99
C SER A 21 -27.37 10.19 1.57
N VAL A 22 -27.16 11.45 1.16
CA VAL A 22 -26.54 11.79 -0.13
C VAL A 22 -25.10 11.29 -0.20
N PHE A 23 -24.32 11.48 0.87
CA PHE A 23 -22.95 10.98 0.96
C PHE A 23 -22.89 9.44 0.86
N HIS A 24 -23.79 8.75 1.56
CA HIS A 24 -23.94 7.30 1.47
C HIS A 24 -24.33 6.84 0.06
N TRP A 25 -25.25 7.54 -0.60
CA TRP A 25 -25.65 7.25 -1.97
C TRP A 25 -24.48 7.42 -2.94
N LEU A 26 -23.70 8.50 -2.81
CA LEU A 26 -22.49 8.78 -3.58
C LEU A 26 -21.44 7.66 -3.40
N ILE A 27 -21.12 7.31 -2.16
CA ILE A 27 -20.21 6.19 -1.85
C ILE A 27 -20.75 4.90 -2.48
N GLY A 28 -22.06 4.66 -2.39
CA GLY A 28 -22.71 3.49 -2.97
C GLY A 28 -22.58 3.41 -4.49
N LYS A 29 -22.65 4.56 -5.17
CA LYS A 29 -22.51 4.69 -6.64
C LYS A 29 -21.07 4.51 -7.07
N LEU A 30 -20.12 5.15 -6.38
CA LEU A 30 -18.68 4.98 -6.58
C LEU A 30 -18.25 3.52 -6.36
N PHE A 31 -18.75 2.87 -5.29
CA PHE A 31 -18.51 1.45 -5.05
C PHE A 31 -19.08 0.56 -6.15
N LYS A 32 -20.27 0.85 -6.67
CA LYS A 32 -20.86 0.09 -7.79
C LYS A 32 -20.03 0.24 -9.08
N GLN A 33 -19.46 1.42 -9.33
CA GLN A 33 -18.55 1.65 -10.46
C GLN A 33 -17.19 0.97 -10.26
N LEU A 34 -16.65 0.99 -9.04
CA LEU A 34 -15.46 0.26 -8.62
C LEU A 34 -15.62 -1.26 -8.80
N VAL A 35 -16.77 -1.82 -8.44
CA VAL A 35 -17.09 -3.26 -8.56
C VAL A 35 -17.34 -3.68 -10.02
N ARG A 36 -17.63 -2.74 -10.94
CA ARG A 36 -17.72 -3.04 -12.39
C ARG A 36 -16.37 -3.40 -13.00
N PHE A 37 -15.25 -3.01 -12.39
CA PHE A 37 -13.93 -3.47 -12.82
C PHE A 37 -13.70 -4.92 -12.36
N ALA A 38 -13.55 -5.82 -13.34
CA ALA A 38 -13.54 -7.28 -13.18
C ALA A 38 -12.56 -7.84 -12.12
N TRP A 39 -11.56 -7.06 -11.74
CA TRP A 39 -10.49 -7.45 -10.83
C TRP A 39 -10.91 -7.46 -9.34
N LEU A 40 -11.92 -6.67 -8.92
CA LEU A 40 -12.47 -6.67 -7.55
C LEU A 40 -13.47 -7.82 -7.28
N ARG A 41 -13.86 -8.56 -8.31
CA ARG A 41 -14.86 -9.64 -8.24
C ARG A 41 -14.34 -10.90 -7.54
N LYS A 42 -13.01 -11.10 -7.45
CA LYS A 42 -12.39 -12.25 -6.76
C LYS A 42 -12.52 -12.20 -5.21
N GLY A 43 -12.94 -11.06 -4.62
CA GLY A 43 -13.02 -10.84 -3.16
C GLY A 43 -14.45 -10.69 -2.58
N ASP A 44 -15.47 -11.26 -3.22
CA ASP A 44 -16.90 -10.92 -3.04
C ASP A 44 -17.50 -11.17 -1.63
N ARG A 45 -16.81 -11.92 -0.76
CA ARG A 45 -17.20 -12.09 0.66
C ARG A 45 -16.63 -11.00 1.58
N SER A 46 -15.40 -10.54 1.34
CA SER A 46 -14.74 -9.49 2.15
C SER A 46 -15.33 -8.10 1.88
N THR A 47 -15.62 -7.80 0.61
CA THR A 47 -16.17 -6.50 0.19
C THR A 47 -17.56 -6.23 0.79
N ARG A 48 -18.41 -7.26 0.91
CA ARG A 48 -19.73 -7.16 1.56
C ARG A 48 -19.62 -6.96 3.07
N ALA A 49 -18.71 -7.66 3.75
CA ALA A 49 -18.45 -7.49 5.17
C ALA A 49 -17.87 -6.09 5.49
N LEU A 50 -16.93 -5.61 4.67
CA LEU A 50 -16.37 -4.27 4.76
C LEU A 50 -17.44 -3.19 4.54
N ARG A 51 -18.31 -3.37 3.54
CA ARG A 51 -19.44 -2.47 3.29
C ARG A 51 -20.42 -2.40 4.46
N ARG A 52 -20.64 -3.52 5.15
CA ARG A 52 -21.49 -3.57 6.35
C ARG A 52 -20.82 -2.87 7.54
N LYS A 53 -19.50 -3.04 7.73
CA LYS A 53 -18.74 -2.33 8.76
C LYS A 53 -18.69 -0.82 8.50
N ILE A 54 -18.36 -0.39 7.29
CA ILE A 54 -18.36 1.03 6.89
C ILE A 54 -19.76 1.60 7.09
N ARG A 55 -20.83 0.91 6.63
CA ARG A 55 -22.21 1.36 6.84
C ARG A 55 -22.55 1.49 8.32
N GLY A 56 -22.16 0.53 9.16
CA GLY A 56 -22.35 0.59 10.60
C GLY A 56 -21.64 1.79 11.23
N MET A 57 -20.38 2.03 10.86
CA MET A 57 -19.59 3.16 11.34
C MET A 57 -20.20 4.51 10.91
N LEU A 58 -20.67 4.60 9.66
CA LEU A 58 -21.27 5.80 9.08
C LEU A 58 -22.61 6.12 9.75
N VAL A 59 -23.44 5.11 10.01
CA VAL A 59 -24.70 5.26 10.76
C VAL A 59 -24.43 5.61 12.22
N LEU A 60 -23.42 5.02 12.84
CA LEU A 60 -23.06 5.30 14.23
C LEU A 60 -22.53 6.73 14.39
N HIS A 61 -21.69 7.21 13.47
CA HIS A 61 -21.25 8.61 13.43
C HIS A 61 -22.42 9.56 13.19
N CYS A 62 -23.35 9.22 12.29
CA CYS A 62 -24.56 10.02 12.05
C CYS A 62 -25.41 10.11 13.32
N LEU A 63 -25.67 8.98 13.99
CA LEU A 63 -26.39 8.95 15.27
C LEU A 63 -25.68 9.78 16.33
N MET A 64 -24.37 9.65 16.47
CA MET A 64 -23.58 10.40 17.44
C MET A 64 -23.65 11.91 17.18
N LEU A 65 -23.56 12.34 15.91
CA LEU A 65 -23.74 13.73 15.50
C LEU A 65 -25.15 14.25 15.78
N CYS A 66 -26.20 13.47 15.46
CA CYS A 66 -27.57 13.85 15.77
C CYS A 66 -27.79 14.00 17.29
N VAL A 67 -27.27 13.08 18.09
CA VAL A 67 -27.35 13.16 19.56
C VAL A 67 -26.59 14.38 20.08
N LEU A 68 -25.41 14.67 19.53
CA LEU A 68 -24.60 15.82 19.91
C LEU A 68 -25.34 17.13 19.63
N VAL A 69 -25.92 17.28 18.42
CA VAL A 69 -26.70 18.47 18.03
C VAL A 69 -27.92 18.65 18.92
N VAL A 70 -28.66 17.57 19.20
CA VAL A 70 -29.79 17.60 20.12
C VAL A 70 -29.35 17.98 21.54
N ALA A 71 -28.25 17.43 22.04
CA ALA A 71 -27.73 17.73 23.38
C ALA A 71 -27.25 19.18 23.52
N VAL A 72 -26.55 19.71 22.50
CA VAL A 72 -26.10 21.10 22.45
C VAL A 72 -27.29 22.06 22.40
N ASN A 73 -28.29 21.75 21.57
CA ASN A 73 -29.50 22.56 21.47
C ASN A 73 -30.35 22.54 22.76
N LEU A 74 -30.47 21.38 23.43
CA LEU A 74 -31.13 21.30 24.74
C LEU A 74 -30.36 22.09 25.81
N TRP A 75 -29.03 22.04 25.80
CA TRP A 75 -28.18 22.80 26.72
C TRP A 75 -28.33 24.32 26.53
N LEU A 76 -28.40 24.78 25.28
CA LEU A 76 -28.65 26.18 24.93
C LEU A 76 -30.02 26.67 25.39
N ILE A 77 -31.06 25.85 25.24
CA ILE A 77 -32.40 26.14 25.79
C ILE A 77 -32.35 26.25 27.32
N TYR A 78 -31.58 25.38 27.99
CA TYR A 78 -31.44 25.40 29.45
C TYR A 78 -30.73 26.67 29.96
N GLN A 79 -29.79 27.21 29.19
CA GLN A 79 -29.15 28.50 29.49
C GLN A 79 -30.03 29.73 29.17
N GLY A 80 -31.21 29.54 28.56
CA GLY A 80 -32.11 30.64 28.19
C GLY A 80 -31.71 31.39 26.92
N ASN A 81 -30.74 30.88 26.16
CA ASN A 81 -30.30 31.48 24.91
C ASN A 81 -31.28 31.19 23.77
N ASN A 82 -31.40 32.12 22.83
CA ASN A 82 -32.29 31.99 21.69
C ASN A 82 -31.62 31.14 20.60
N LEU A 83 -32.15 29.93 20.36
CA LEU A 83 -31.60 28.95 19.40
C LEU A 83 -31.40 29.55 18.00
N GLN A 84 -32.35 30.40 17.58
CA GLN A 84 -32.29 31.01 16.26
C GLN A 84 -31.11 31.97 16.10
N GLU A 85 -30.79 32.77 17.12
CA GLU A 85 -29.63 33.67 17.10
C GLU A 85 -28.33 32.87 17.13
N TYR A 86 -28.25 31.80 17.92
CA TYR A 86 -27.08 30.93 17.97
C TYR A 86 -26.83 30.20 16.64
N THR A 87 -27.86 29.59 16.05
CA THR A 87 -27.75 28.92 14.74
C THR A 87 -27.39 29.93 13.65
N LEU A 88 -27.97 31.14 13.68
CA LEU A 88 -27.59 32.20 12.75
C LEU A 88 -26.16 32.70 13.01
N GLU A 89 -25.71 32.86 14.24
CA GLU A 89 -24.32 33.22 14.58
C GLU A 89 -23.30 32.15 14.16
N VAL A 90 -23.70 30.88 14.07
CA VAL A 90 -22.83 29.80 13.60
C VAL A 90 -22.85 29.67 12.08
N ILE A 91 -23.98 29.95 11.42
CA ILE A 91 -24.14 29.83 9.96
C ILE A 91 -23.69 31.10 9.22
N THR A 92 -23.97 32.28 9.76
CA THR A 92 -23.63 33.57 9.11
C THR A 92 -22.12 33.82 8.92
N PRO A 93 -21.19 33.31 9.76
CA PRO A 93 -19.76 33.41 9.51
C PRO A 93 -19.24 32.38 8.51
N ILE A 94 -20.05 31.39 8.10
CA ILE A 94 -19.65 30.42 7.07
C ILE A 94 -19.62 31.17 5.75
N SER A 95 -18.42 31.65 5.40
CA SER A 95 -18.22 32.47 4.22
C SER A 95 -18.71 31.73 2.97
N PRO A 96 -19.28 32.43 1.98
CA PRO A 96 -19.55 31.87 0.66
C PRO A 96 -18.30 31.21 0.03
N ASP A 97 -17.11 31.68 0.43
CA ASP A 97 -15.83 31.11 0.02
C ASP A 97 -15.60 29.69 0.54
N PHE A 98 -16.12 29.33 1.71
CA PHE A 98 -16.09 27.96 2.22
C PHE A 98 -16.85 27.02 1.28
N TRP A 99 -18.08 27.37 0.92
CA TRP A 99 -18.91 26.57 0.01
C TRP A 99 -18.31 26.45 -1.39
N ARG A 100 -17.74 27.55 -1.90
CA ARG A 100 -17.02 27.56 -3.18
C ARG A 100 -15.80 26.65 -3.11
N SER A 101 -15.00 26.75 -2.05
CA SER A 101 -13.80 25.93 -1.87
C SER A 101 -14.12 24.45 -1.71
N PHE A 102 -15.17 24.12 -0.96
CA PHE A 102 -15.65 22.75 -0.81
C PHE A 102 -16.15 22.17 -2.13
N ALA A 103 -16.93 22.94 -2.91
CA ALA A 103 -17.42 22.50 -4.21
C ALA A 103 -16.27 22.28 -5.21
N ILE A 104 -15.29 23.18 -5.25
CA ILE A 104 -14.08 23.03 -6.06
C ILE A 104 -13.29 21.80 -5.62
N GLY A 105 -13.09 21.61 -4.31
CA GLY A 105 -12.40 20.46 -3.74
C GLY A 105 -13.08 19.13 -4.06
N ALA A 106 -14.42 19.09 -4.04
CA ALA A 106 -15.21 17.93 -4.43
C ALA A 106 -15.06 17.62 -5.93
N PHE A 107 -15.08 18.65 -6.79
CA PHE A 107 -14.85 18.48 -8.22
C PHE A 107 -13.43 17.99 -8.54
N GLN A 108 -12.42 18.60 -7.92
CA GLN A 108 -11.02 18.18 -8.07
C GLN A 108 -10.80 16.75 -7.55
N SER A 109 -11.46 16.37 -6.47
CA SER A 109 -11.43 15.00 -5.93
C SER A 109 -11.99 13.98 -6.94
N ALA A 110 -13.09 14.32 -7.61
CA ALA A 110 -13.60 13.49 -8.71
C ALA A 110 -12.59 13.40 -9.86
N GLY A 111 -11.89 14.49 -10.17
CA GLY A 111 -10.80 14.52 -11.14
C GLY A 111 -9.66 13.54 -10.81
N ILE A 112 -9.18 13.53 -9.55
CA ILE A 112 -8.13 12.60 -9.11
C ILE A 112 -8.59 11.13 -9.25
N VAL A 113 -9.85 10.82 -8.94
CA VAL A 113 -10.40 9.47 -9.12
C VAL A 113 -10.37 9.07 -10.61
N ILE A 114 -10.75 9.98 -11.51
CA ILE A 114 -10.72 9.72 -12.96
C ILE A 114 -9.28 9.46 -13.43
N VAL A 115 -8.32 10.31 -13.02
CA VAL A 115 -6.91 10.14 -13.35
C VAL A 115 -6.40 8.78 -12.86
N ALA A 116 -6.72 8.38 -11.63
CA ALA A 116 -6.34 7.09 -11.08
C ALA A 116 -6.90 5.90 -11.90
N LEU A 117 -8.16 5.99 -12.34
CA LEU A 117 -8.77 4.98 -13.22
C LEU A 117 -8.05 4.88 -14.57
N ILE A 118 -7.71 6.03 -15.17
CA ILE A 118 -6.96 6.07 -16.44
C ILE A 118 -5.56 5.48 -16.25
N SER A 119 -4.85 5.85 -15.18
CA SER A 119 -3.53 5.30 -14.86
C SER A 119 -3.57 3.78 -14.75
N MET A 120 -4.55 3.22 -14.03
CA MET A 120 -4.71 1.76 -13.91
C MET A 120 -5.04 1.11 -15.25
N ALA A 121 -5.88 1.74 -16.08
CA ALA A 121 -6.23 1.25 -17.41
C ALA A 121 -5.02 1.17 -18.35
N ILE A 122 -4.02 2.04 -18.19
CA ILE A 122 -2.79 2.02 -18.97
C ILE A 122 -1.78 1.01 -18.40
N VAL A 123 -1.60 0.97 -17.08
CA VAL A 123 -0.53 0.18 -16.46
C VAL A 123 -0.85 -1.32 -16.47
N TYR A 124 -2.11 -1.74 -16.27
CA TYR A 124 -2.43 -3.16 -16.13
C TYR A 124 -2.20 -3.98 -17.41
N PRO A 125 -2.59 -3.50 -18.60
CA PRO A 125 -2.25 -4.18 -19.85
C PRO A 125 -0.75 -4.32 -20.06
N ILE A 126 0.04 -3.30 -19.71
CA ILE A 126 1.51 -3.35 -19.81
C ILE A 126 2.06 -4.44 -18.89
N LEU A 127 1.55 -4.54 -17.67
CA LEU A 127 1.93 -5.60 -16.73
C LEU A 127 1.50 -7.00 -17.21
N ASP A 128 0.35 -7.13 -17.88
CA ASP A 128 -0.07 -8.40 -18.50
C ASP A 128 0.86 -8.81 -19.65
N ILE A 129 1.24 -7.86 -20.50
CA ILE A 129 2.21 -8.10 -21.59
C ILE A 129 3.56 -8.53 -21.01
N ALA A 130 4.03 -7.84 -19.96
CA ALA A 130 5.28 -8.17 -19.28
C ALA A 130 5.23 -9.57 -18.64
N CYS A 131 4.14 -9.92 -17.97
CA CYS A 131 3.92 -11.26 -17.40
C CYS A 131 4.00 -12.34 -18.49
N ASN A 132 3.25 -12.17 -19.59
CA ASN A 132 3.25 -13.11 -20.70
C ASN A 132 4.62 -13.24 -21.37
N ARG A 133 5.39 -12.14 -21.44
CA ARG A 133 6.74 -12.14 -21.98
C ARG A 133 7.73 -12.86 -21.06
N ALA A 134 7.60 -12.67 -19.74
CA ALA A 134 8.43 -13.35 -18.75
C ALA A 134 8.24 -14.87 -18.81
N LYS A 135 6.97 -15.34 -18.84
CA LYS A 135 6.63 -16.76 -19.00
C LYS A 135 7.21 -17.38 -20.28
N LYS A 136 7.22 -16.65 -21.39
CA LYS A 136 7.79 -17.12 -22.66
C LYS A 136 9.31 -17.15 -22.69
N PHE A 137 9.98 -16.36 -21.84
CA PHE A 137 11.44 -16.27 -21.81
C PHE A 137 12.06 -17.42 -21.01
N GLU A 138 11.40 -17.83 -19.93
CA GLU A 138 11.73 -19.07 -19.22
C GLU A 138 11.14 -20.26 -19.97
N TYR A 139 11.96 -20.98 -20.73
CA TYR A 139 11.59 -22.26 -21.38
C TYR A 139 11.22 -23.38 -20.39
N ILE A 140 11.00 -23.07 -19.10
CA ILE A 140 10.77 -23.97 -17.99
C ILE A 140 9.40 -23.61 -17.38
N THR A 141 8.37 -24.34 -17.80
CA THR A 141 6.97 -24.15 -17.36
C THR A 141 6.75 -24.31 -15.85
N SER A 142 7.70 -24.88 -15.11
CA SER A 142 7.58 -25.05 -13.65
C SER A 142 7.61 -23.72 -12.88
N ASN A 143 7.98 -22.61 -13.53
CA ASN A 143 8.07 -21.29 -12.91
C ASN A 143 6.94 -20.33 -13.35
N ASP A 144 6.03 -20.76 -14.22
CA ASP A 144 4.94 -19.92 -14.72
C ASP A 144 4.01 -19.43 -13.60
N ASP A 145 3.76 -20.28 -12.61
CA ASP A 145 2.92 -19.96 -11.45
C ASP A 145 3.57 -18.89 -10.56
N SER A 146 4.89 -18.95 -10.36
CA SER A 146 5.62 -17.99 -9.52
C SER A 146 5.70 -16.61 -10.19
N ILE A 147 5.88 -16.58 -11.52
CA ILE A 147 5.82 -15.36 -12.33
C ILE A 147 4.41 -14.75 -12.24
N GLU A 148 3.36 -15.55 -12.41
CA GLU A 148 2.00 -15.04 -12.30
C GLU A 148 1.68 -14.51 -10.91
N GLU A 149 2.12 -15.21 -9.86
CA GLU A 149 1.98 -14.76 -8.48
C GLU A 149 2.72 -13.43 -8.24
N PHE A 150 3.93 -13.25 -8.79
CA PHE A 150 4.68 -12.00 -8.71
C PHE A 150 3.93 -10.84 -9.38
N PHE A 151 3.48 -11.00 -10.62
CA PHE A 151 2.77 -9.94 -11.34
C PHE A 151 1.39 -9.66 -10.73
N SER A 152 0.71 -10.68 -10.21
CA SER A 152 -0.54 -10.52 -9.47
C SER A 152 -0.31 -9.73 -8.17
N PHE A 153 0.73 -10.07 -7.42
CA PHE A 153 1.13 -9.34 -6.22
C PHE A 153 1.48 -7.88 -6.55
N LEU A 154 2.24 -7.62 -7.62
CA LEU A 154 2.57 -6.28 -8.08
C LEU A 154 1.31 -5.46 -8.41
N LYS A 155 0.39 -6.01 -9.21
CA LYS A 155 -0.88 -5.34 -9.54
C LYS A 155 -1.73 -5.06 -8.30
N ASN A 156 -1.83 -6.03 -7.39
CA ASN A 156 -2.57 -5.87 -6.14
C ASN A 156 -2.04 -4.70 -5.32
N ASN A 157 -0.73 -4.65 -5.12
CA ASN A 157 -0.08 -3.60 -4.36
C ASN A 157 -0.15 -2.23 -5.06
N LEU A 158 0.02 -2.19 -6.38
CA LEU A 158 -0.10 -0.95 -7.15
C LEU A 158 -1.51 -0.37 -7.05
N THR A 159 -2.54 -1.21 -7.11
CA THR A 159 -3.93 -0.77 -6.93
C THR A 159 -4.14 -0.13 -5.56
N ASN A 160 -3.63 -0.76 -4.51
CA ASN A 160 -3.75 -0.26 -3.14
C ASN A 160 -3.02 1.08 -2.99
N ILE A 161 -1.81 1.22 -3.55
CA ILE A 161 -1.03 2.47 -3.55
C ILE A 161 -1.77 3.59 -4.28
N VAL A 162 -2.38 3.28 -5.44
CA VAL A 162 -3.18 4.25 -6.21
C VAL A 162 -4.39 4.71 -5.39
N TRP A 163 -5.16 3.80 -4.80
CA TRP A 163 -6.33 4.17 -3.98
C TRP A 163 -5.97 4.92 -2.70
N LEU A 164 -4.87 4.57 -2.04
CA LEU A 164 -4.36 5.33 -0.89
C LEU A 164 -3.93 6.74 -1.31
N SER A 165 -3.27 6.88 -2.46
CA SER A 165 -2.91 8.19 -3.04
C SER A 165 -4.15 9.02 -3.36
N VAL A 166 -5.19 8.40 -3.93
CA VAL A 166 -6.50 9.06 -4.16
C VAL A 166 -7.11 9.53 -2.84
N ALA A 167 -7.10 8.69 -1.81
CA ALA A 167 -7.63 9.06 -0.49
C ALA A 167 -6.87 10.26 0.12
N ILE A 168 -5.53 10.26 0.05
CA ILE A 168 -4.71 11.40 0.49
C ILE A 168 -5.06 12.65 -0.30
N GLY A 169 -5.11 12.57 -1.63
CA GLY A 169 -5.50 13.68 -2.49
C GLY A 169 -6.87 14.25 -2.11
N CYS A 170 -7.86 13.39 -1.90
CA CYS A 170 -9.19 13.82 -1.45
C CYS A 170 -9.14 14.53 -0.09
N THR A 171 -8.35 14.05 0.88
CA THR A 171 -8.24 14.73 2.19
C THR A 171 -7.67 16.13 2.07
N GLN A 172 -6.68 16.34 1.19
CA GLN A 172 -6.07 17.65 0.96
C GLN A 172 -7.02 18.60 0.23
N LEU A 173 -7.72 18.10 -0.79
CA LEU A 173 -8.65 18.90 -1.59
C LEU A 173 -9.94 19.26 -0.86
N LEU A 174 -10.45 18.37 0.00
CA LEU A 174 -11.63 18.61 0.83
C LEU A 174 -11.32 19.41 2.10
N GLN A 175 -10.10 19.94 2.23
CA GLN A 175 -9.66 20.77 3.36
C GLN A 175 -9.83 20.07 4.73
N VAL A 176 -9.66 18.75 4.76
CA VAL A 176 -9.62 17.97 6.01
C VAL A 176 -8.37 18.39 6.80
N PRO A 177 -8.40 18.38 8.15
CA PRO A 177 -7.24 18.72 8.97
C PRO A 177 -5.94 18.04 8.50
N ALA A 178 -4.87 18.83 8.37
CA ALA A 178 -3.60 18.38 7.79
C ALA A 178 -2.98 17.17 8.50
N ILE A 179 -3.27 16.99 9.79
CA ILE A 179 -2.85 15.83 10.58
C ILE A 179 -3.30 14.50 9.93
N VAL A 180 -4.50 14.47 9.35
CA VAL A 180 -5.07 13.27 8.73
C VAL A 180 -4.31 12.90 7.46
N SER A 181 -4.00 13.88 6.61
CA SER A 181 -3.27 13.65 5.37
C SER A 181 -1.80 13.28 5.64
N GLN A 182 -1.18 13.85 6.67
CA GLN A 182 0.17 13.48 7.12
C GLN A 182 0.25 12.00 7.56
N PHE A 183 -0.66 11.55 8.43
CA PHE A 183 -0.68 10.15 8.87
C PHE A 183 -0.99 9.17 7.73
N LEU A 184 -1.92 9.52 6.83
CA LEU A 184 -2.19 8.71 5.63
C LEU A 184 -0.95 8.61 4.73
N TYR A 185 -0.19 9.70 4.58
CA TYR A 185 1.01 9.73 3.76
C TYR A 185 2.15 8.89 4.38
N ILE A 186 2.34 8.96 5.70
CA ILE A 186 3.27 8.08 6.43
C ILE A 186 2.86 6.60 6.22
N GLY A 187 1.57 6.29 6.40
CA GLY A 187 1.04 4.95 6.18
C GLY A 187 1.26 4.44 4.75
N LEU A 188 1.04 5.29 3.75
CA LEU A 188 1.32 4.98 2.34
C LEU A 188 2.80 4.66 2.11
N LYS A 189 3.72 5.46 2.65
CA LYS A 189 5.16 5.21 2.53
C LYS A 189 5.56 3.87 3.14
N ILE A 190 5.09 3.59 4.36
CA ILE A 190 5.36 2.32 5.04
C ILE A 190 4.81 1.16 4.21
N TYR A 191 3.56 1.25 3.75
CA TYR A 191 2.96 0.23 2.89
C TYR A 191 3.78 0.00 1.61
N ALA A 192 4.20 1.08 0.94
CA ALA A 192 4.98 1.00 -0.28
C ALA A 192 6.36 0.37 -0.04
N ILE A 193 7.03 0.69 1.06
CA ILE A 193 8.32 0.08 1.45
C ILE A 193 8.15 -1.44 1.63
N LEU A 194 7.12 -1.86 2.38
CA LEU A 194 6.85 -3.28 2.62
C LEU A 194 6.50 -4.02 1.32
N ALA A 195 5.61 -3.44 0.50
CA ALA A 195 5.24 -4.03 -0.78
C ALA A 195 6.46 -4.16 -1.72
N ALA A 196 7.30 -3.12 -1.79
CA ALA A 196 8.49 -3.12 -2.63
C ALA A 196 9.53 -4.15 -2.15
N GLY A 197 9.82 -4.24 -0.85
CA GLY A 197 10.79 -5.21 -0.37
C GLY A 197 10.29 -6.65 -0.48
N LEU A 198 8.99 -6.92 -0.32
CA LEU A 198 8.40 -8.23 -0.61
C LEU A 198 8.47 -8.58 -2.11
N LEU A 199 8.28 -7.59 -3.00
CA LEU A 199 8.48 -7.77 -4.44
C LEU A 199 9.94 -8.11 -4.76
N ILE A 200 10.89 -7.36 -4.21
CA ILE A 200 12.33 -7.61 -4.39
C ILE A 200 12.68 -9.01 -3.91
N PHE A 201 12.17 -9.43 -2.75
CA PHE A 201 12.38 -10.78 -2.23
C PHE A 201 11.91 -11.87 -3.21
N LYS A 202 10.67 -11.75 -3.73
CA LYS A 202 10.14 -12.68 -4.73
C LYS A 202 10.98 -12.69 -6.02
N ALA A 203 11.42 -11.51 -6.47
CA ALA A 203 12.25 -11.38 -7.67
C ALA A 203 13.63 -12.03 -7.49
N VAL A 204 14.28 -11.79 -6.35
CA VAL A 204 15.57 -12.41 -6.01
C VAL A 204 15.46 -13.93 -5.97
N ALA A 205 14.42 -14.46 -5.32
CA ALA A 205 14.19 -15.91 -5.29
C ALA A 205 14.07 -16.49 -6.70
N ALA A 206 13.23 -15.88 -7.55
CA ALA A 206 13.04 -16.31 -8.93
C ALA A 206 14.33 -16.24 -9.76
N ILE A 207 15.13 -15.17 -9.63
CA ILE A 207 16.41 -15.04 -10.33
C ILE A 207 17.39 -16.14 -9.91
N ILE A 208 17.48 -16.43 -8.62
CA ILE A 208 18.39 -17.48 -8.12
C ILE A 208 17.95 -18.87 -8.58
N ASP A 209 16.64 -19.15 -8.57
CA ASP A 209 16.10 -20.42 -9.06
C ASP A 209 16.31 -20.58 -10.57
N SER A 210 16.11 -19.51 -11.34
CA SER A 210 16.39 -19.48 -12.77
C SER A 210 17.87 -19.73 -13.06
N LEU A 211 18.77 -19.12 -12.27
CA LEU A 211 20.21 -19.31 -12.41
C LEU A 211 20.65 -20.75 -12.08
N ASP A 212 20.10 -21.38 -11.03
CA ASP A 212 20.38 -22.78 -10.70
C ASP A 212 19.86 -23.73 -11.79
N ALA A 213 18.65 -23.49 -12.31
CA ALA A 213 18.08 -24.27 -13.40
C ALA A 213 18.89 -24.14 -14.70
N LEU A 214 19.30 -22.91 -15.05
CA LEU A 214 20.12 -22.65 -16.24
C LEU A 214 21.51 -23.27 -16.09
N SER A 215 22.13 -23.16 -14.92
CA SER A 215 23.44 -23.78 -14.70
C SER A 215 23.37 -25.31 -14.84
N ASN A 216 22.36 -25.97 -14.26
CA ASN A 216 22.21 -27.42 -14.42
C ASN A 216 21.99 -27.84 -15.88
N LYS A 217 21.23 -27.05 -16.66
CA LYS A 217 20.92 -27.36 -18.07
C LYS A 217 22.14 -27.22 -18.99
N TYR A 218 23.07 -26.32 -18.66
CA TYR A 218 24.23 -26.01 -19.49
C TYR A 218 25.58 -26.47 -18.89
N SER A 219 25.57 -27.14 -17.74
CA SER A 219 26.76 -27.78 -17.16
C SER A 219 27.30 -28.86 -18.11
N ASN A 220 28.45 -28.56 -18.70
CA ASN A 220 29.23 -29.46 -19.55
C ASN A 220 30.65 -29.57 -18.95
N PRO A 221 31.32 -30.75 -18.94
CA PRO A 221 32.60 -30.94 -18.25
C PRO A 221 33.74 -30.01 -18.73
N ASP A 222 33.63 -29.48 -19.95
CA ASP A 222 34.63 -28.61 -20.60
C ASP A 222 34.33 -27.10 -20.45
N ASN A 223 33.27 -26.71 -19.74
CA ASN A 223 32.85 -25.31 -19.63
C ASN A 223 33.05 -24.74 -18.22
N PHE A 224 33.17 -23.42 -18.09
CA PHE A 224 33.33 -22.70 -16.80
C PHE A 224 32.23 -23.03 -15.77
N LEU A 225 31.10 -23.57 -16.21
CA LEU A 225 29.99 -24.01 -15.35
C LEU A 225 30.34 -25.22 -14.47
N ARG A 226 31.44 -25.94 -14.70
CA ARG A 226 31.92 -26.98 -13.77
C ARG A 226 32.25 -26.44 -12.37
N PHE A 227 32.65 -25.18 -12.28
CA PHE A 227 32.90 -24.49 -11.00
C PHE A 227 31.61 -24.17 -10.25
N TYR A 228 30.47 -24.12 -10.94
CA TYR A 228 29.17 -23.86 -10.31
C TYR A 228 28.76 -24.99 -9.38
N ASP A 229 29.03 -26.24 -9.73
CA ASP A 229 28.69 -27.40 -8.88
C ASP A 229 29.35 -27.30 -7.50
N HIS A 230 30.58 -26.74 -7.44
CA HIS A 230 31.31 -26.49 -6.20
C HIS A 230 30.86 -25.21 -5.47
N LEU A 231 30.11 -24.32 -6.11
CA LEU A 231 29.53 -23.12 -5.49
C LEU A 231 28.04 -23.31 -5.16
N ARG A 232 27.45 -24.41 -5.62
CA ARG A 232 26.01 -24.68 -5.51
C ARG A 232 25.54 -24.80 -4.06
N HIS A 233 26.37 -25.33 -3.16
CA HIS A 233 26.06 -25.38 -1.73
C HIS A 233 26.01 -24.00 -1.05
N LEU A 234 26.56 -22.96 -1.67
CA LEU A 234 26.45 -21.58 -1.18
C LEU A 234 25.15 -20.91 -1.62
N VAL A 235 24.41 -21.46 -2.60
CA VAL A 235 23.15 -20.87 -3.08
C VAL A 235 22.10 -20.71 -1.96
N PRO A 236 21.85 -21.71 -1.09
CA PRO A 236 20.95 -21.54 0.05
C PRO A 236 21.42 -20.45 1.03
N PHE A 237 22.74 -20.29 1.18
CA PHE A 237 23.32 -19.27 2.04
C PHE A 237 23.19 -17.87 1.44
N LEU A 238 23.38 -17.71 0.13
CA LEU A 238 23.10 -16.48 -0.63
C LEU A 238 21.63 -16.07 -0.51
N LYS A 239 20.69 -17.02 -0.62
CA LYS A 239 19.26 -16.73 -0.45
C LYS A 239 18.97 -16.14 0.93
N ARG A 240 19.47 -16.78 2.00
CA ARG A 240 19.30 -16.28 3.38
C ARG A 240 19.99 -14.95 3.62
N SER A 241 21.20 -14.73 3.11
CA SER A 241 21.90 -13.47 3.31
C SER A 241 21.18 -12.29 2.63
N LEU A 242 20.67 -12.50 1.41
CA LEU A 242 19.85 -11.52 0.71
C LEU A 242 18.52 -11.28 1.41
N GLU A 243 17.86 -12.33 1.89
CA GLU A 243 16.62 -12.21 2.67
C GLU A 243 16.82 -11.34 3.92
N TYR A 244 17.86 -11.59 4.71
CA TYR A 244 18.19 -10.76 5.87
C TYR A 244 18.56 -9.34 5.48
N ALA A 245 19.32 -9.13 4.40
CA ALA A 245 19.66 -7.79 3.93
C ALA A 245 18.41 -7.00 3.52
N ILE A 246 17.48 -7.64 2.79
CA ILE A 246 16.19 -7.04 2.40
C ILE A 246 15.35 -6.69 3.63
N TYR A 247 15.27 -7.59 4.63
CA TYR A 247 14.54 -7.32 5.87
C TYR A 247 15.14 -6.17 6.68
N VAL A 248 16.45 -6.13 6.83
CA VAL A 248 17.15 -5.04 7.54
C VAL A 248 16.91 -3.72 6.82
N TYR A 249 16.99 -3.70 5.48
CA TYR A 249 16.76 -2.49 4.71
C TYR A 249 15.30 -2.02 4.79
N MET A 250 14.32 -2.93 4.67
CA MET A 250 12.91 -2.61 4.88
C MET A 250 12.65 -2.03 6.27
N ALA A 251 13.13 -2.70 7.32
CA ALA A 251 12.96 -2.26 8.70
C ALA A 251 13.57 -0.87 8.91
N THR A 252 14.77 -0.64 8.37
CA THR A 252 15.44 0.67 8.43
C THR A 252 14.60 1.76 7.78
N LEU A 253 14.12 1.52 6.56
CA LEU A 253 13.30 2.49 5.82
C LEU A 253 11.96 2.77 6.51
N VAL A 254 11.33 1.77 7.12
CA VAL A 254 10.10 1.93 7.90
C VAL A 254 10.34 2.77 9.16
N VAL A 255 11.41 2.47 9.89
CA VAL A 255 11.79 3.22 11.10
C VAL A 255 12.09 4.69 10.77
N GLN A 256 12.69 4.99 9.61
CA GLN A 256 12.89 6.37 9.14
C GLN A 256 11.59 7.14 8.91
N GLN A 257 10.45 6.46 8.71
CA GLN A 257 9.16 7.15 8.56
C GLN A 257 8.53 7.53 9.90
N LEU A 258 9.05 7.03 11.02
CA LEU A 258 8.51 7.25 12.36
C LEU A 258 9.46 8.14 13.16
N GLU A 259 9.09 9.42 13.33
CA GLU A 259 9.93 10.41 14.04
C GLU A 259 10.36 9.95 15.44
N LEU A 260 9.48 9.24 16.15
CA LEU A 260 9.74 8.73 17.51
C LEU A 260 10.88 7.70 17.59
N VAL A 261 11.20 7.03 16.48
CA VAL A 261 12.10 5.88 16.44
C VAL A 261 13.20 6.08 15.39
N ALA A 262 13.21 7.21 14.68
CA ALA A 262 14.06 7.47 13.52
C ALA A 262 15.56 7.28 13.82
N ASP A 263 16.02 7.57 15.04
CA ASP A 263 17.41 7.39 15.47
C ASP A 263 17.89 5.93 15.36
N LEU A 264 16.98 4.96 15.50
CA LEU A 264 17.31 3.54 15.35
C LEU A 264 17.64 3.17 13.90
N ALA A 265 17.21 3.97 12.91
CA ALA A 265 17.56 3.72 11.52
C ALA A 265 19.07 3.86 11.23
N ALA A 266 19.81 4.58 12.08
CA ALA A 266 21.27 4.71 11.94
C ALA A 266 22.01 3.36 12.06
N TYR A 267 21.41 2.37 12.71
CA TYR A 267 21.99 1.02 12.85
C TYR A 267 21.80 0.15 11.61
N GLY A 268 20.81 0.46 10.76
CA GLY A 268 20.49 -0.30 9.55
C GLY A 268 21.69 -0.57 8.64
N PRO A 269 22.40 0.48 8.17
CA PRO A 269 23.59 0.32 7.33
C PRO A 269 24.72 -0.48 7.99
N ARG A 270 24.86 -0.38 9.32
CA ARG A 270 25.89 -1.13 10.06
C ARG A 270 25.58 -2.63 10.07
N ILE A 271 24.32 -2.99 10.33
CA ILE A 271 23.86 -4.39 10.30
C ILE A 271 23.99 -4.96 8.88
N ALA A 272 23.55 -4.22 7.86
CA ALA A 272 23.67 -4.65 6.47
C ALA A 272 25.14 -4.88 6.06
N ARG A 273 26.06 -4.03 6.53
CA ARG A 273 27.51 -4.21 6.30
C ARG A 273 28.04 -5.50 6.93
N VAL A 274 27.61 -5.82 8.16
CA VAL A 274 28.01 -7.08 8.83
C VAL A 274 27.54 -8.29 8.03
N ILE A 275 26.27 -8.29 7.58
CA ILE A 275 25.74 -9.37 6.72
C ILE A 275 26.59 -9.51 5.44
N GLY A 276 26.93 -8.40 4.80
CA GLY A 276 27.79 -8.38 3.62
C GLY A 276 29.19 -8.95 3.86
N ILE A 277 29.84 -8.59 4.98
CA ILE A 277 31.18 -9.10 5.33
C ILE A 277 31.14 -10.61 5.54
N ILE A 278 30.17 -11.11 6.30
CA ILE A 278 30.01 -12.56 6.55
C ILE A 278 29.79 -13.30 5.23
N PHE A 279 28.97 -12.72 4.34
CA PHE A 279 28.67 -13.31 3.03
C PHE A 279 29.90 -13.40 2.13
N ILE A 280 30.63 -12.29 1.95
CA ILE A 280 31.84 -12.23 1.13
C ILE A 280 32.93 -13.14 1.70
N SER A 281 33.09 -13.19 3.01
CA SER A 281 34.08 -14.05 3.67
C SER A 281 33.85 -15.54 3.34
N ARG A 282 32.60 -16.01 3.35
CA ARG A 282 32.29 -17.39 2.96
C ARG A 282 32.58 -17.67 1.49
N ILE A 283 32.24 -16.75 0.58
CA ILE A 283 32.56 -16.92 -0.84
C ILE A 283 34.07 -17.01 -1.03
N PHE A 284 34.84 -16.13 -0.37
CA PHE A 284 36.28 -16.08 -0.52
C PHE A 284 36.96 -17.39 -0.08
N VAL A 285 36.53 -17.96 1.06
CA VAL A 285 37.05 -19.26 1.53
C VAL A 285 36.79 -20.36 0.52
N GLU A 286 35.58 -20.43 -0.04
CA GLU A 286 35.23 -21.47 -1.00
C GLU A 286 36.01 -21.33 -2.32
N VAL A 287 36.12 -20.10 -2.84
CA VAL A 287 36.90 -19.82 -4.05
C VAL A 287 38.38 -20.15 -3.83
N ALA A 288 38.94 -19.82 -2.66
CA ALA A 288 40.32 -20.15 -2.32
C ALA A 288 40.56 -21.66 -2.26
N ASN A 289 39.64 -22.41 -1.63
CA ASN A 289 39.70 -23.88 -1.59
C ASN A 289 39.68 -24.48 -3.00
N LEU A 290 38.83 -23.95 -3.87
CA LEU A 290 38.71 -24.41 -5.26
C LEU A 290 40.01 -24.19 -6.05
N VAL A 291 40.61 -23.00 -5.91
CA VAL A 291 41.91 -22.68 -6.55
C VAL A 291 43.02 -23.59 -6.05
N ILE A 292 43.05 -23.89 -4.74
CA ILE A 292 44.03 -24.80 -4.15
C ILE A 292 43.83 -26.23 -4.66
N GLU A 293 42.60 -26.72 -4.70
CA GLU A 293 42.28 -28.06 -5.20
C GLU A 293 42.70 -28.21 -6.66
N GLU A 294 42.43 -27.21 -7.51
CA GLU A 294 42.80 -27.25 -8.91
C GLU A 294 44.32 -27.12 -9.13
N ALA A 295 45.01 -26.28 -8.35
CA ALA A 295 46.47 -26.18 -8.37
C ALA A 295 47.15 -27.49 -7.93
N LEU A 296 46.62 -28.16 -6.91
CA LEU A 296 47.14 -29.43 -6.40
C LEU A 296 46.86 -30.59 -7.36
N LEU A 297 45.66 -30.66 -7.96
CA LEU A 297 45.30 -31.68 -8.95
C LEU A 297 46.14 -31.55 -10.23
N LYS A 298 46.48 -30.32 -10.63
CA LYS A 298 47.36 -30.06 -11.78
C LYS A 298 48.81 -30.49 -11.53
N ASN A 299 49.27 -30.42 -10.29
CA ASN A 299 50.62 -30.85 -9.89
C ASN A 299 50.77 -32.37 -9.75
N LYS A 300 49.67 -33.12 -9.62
CA LYS A 300 49.67 -34.59 -9.51
C LYS A 300 49.74 -35.35 -10.85
N LYS A 301 49.72 -34.63 -11.98
CA LYS A 301 49.78 -35.18 -13.36
C LYS A 301 51.15 -35.06 -14.04
N LEU A 302 52.20 -34.72 -13.28
CA LEU A 302 53.61 -34.83 -13.66
C LEU A 302 54.22 -36.05 -12.98
#